data_AF-A0A0Q1AZT2-F1
#
_entry.id   AF-A0A0Q1AZT2-F1
#
_cell.length_a   1.000
_cell.length_b   1.000
_cell.length_c   1.000
_cell.angle_alpha   90.00
_cell.angle_beta   90.00
_cell.angle_gamma   90.00
#
_symmetry.space_group_name_H-M   'P 1'
#
loop_
_entity.id
_entity.type
_entity.pdbx_description
1 polymer ?
#
loop_
_entity_poly.entity_id
_entity_poly.type
_entity_poly.pdbx_seq_one_letter_code
_entity_poly.pdbx_strand_id
1 'polypeptide(L)'
;MQEHFHFTIDQAKIQKQYAAILFFVSEQLPCIQMYLQRRNCHLLKQEDEVIIAIHILGKLLGFTSERAWHRFVIGNLFTKE
;
A
#
# COMPACT_ATOMS: atom_id res chain seq x y z
N MET A 1 -17.52 -7.27 17.38
CA MET A 1 -16.50 -6.22 17.60
C MET A 1 -16.49 -5.36 16.34
N GLN A 2 -17.14 -4.21 16.39
CA GLN A 2 -17.32 -3.33 15.24
C GLN A 2 -16.13 -2.38 15.24
N GLU A 3 -15.17 -2.59 14.35
CA GLU A 3 -14.01 -1.69 14.22
C GLU A 3 -14.50 -0.37 13.61
N HIS A 4 -14.70 0.63 14.46
CA HIS A 4 -15.01 1.99 14.06
C HIS A 4 -13.76 2.62 13.41
N PHE A 5 -13.53 2.35 12.13
CA PHE A 5 -12.53 3.08 11.35
C PHE A 5 -13.12 4.42 10.91
N HIS A 6 -12.98 5.44 11.74
CA HIS A 6 -13.10 6.82 11.26
C HIS A 6 -11.87 7.13 10.41
N PHE A 7 -12.03 6.94 9.10
CA PHE A 7 -11.08 7.31 8.05
C PHE A 7 -10.93 8.83 7.99
N THR A 8 -10.10 9.40 8.85
CA THR A 8 -9.66 10.80 8.73
C THR A 8 -8.31 10.98 9.42
N ILE A 9 -7.30 10.24 8.97
CA ILE A 9 -5.95 10.78 8.94
C ILE A 9 -5.92 11.63 7.68
N ASP A 10 -5.47 12.87 7.78
CA ASP A 10 -5.34 13.82 6.66
C ASP A 10 -4.95 13.11 5.35
N GLN A 11 -5.89 13.05 4.39
CA GLN A 11 -5.73 12.30 3.15
C GLN A 11 -4.53 12.81 2.36
N ALA A 12 -4.31 14.14 2.36
CA ALA A 12 -3.16 14.73 1.69
C ALA A 12 -1.85 14.28 2.35
N LYS A 13 -1.83 14.15 3.69
CA LYS A 13 -0.68 13.60 4.42
C LYS A 13 -0.42 12.13 4.06
N ILE A 14 -1.46 11.31 3.98
CA ILE A 14 -1.32 9.89 3.56
C ILE A 14 -0.83 9.81 2.12
N GLN A 15 -1.41 10.56 1.20
CA GLN A 15 -1.00 10.57 -0.20
C GLN A 15 0.45 11.02 -0.35
N LYS A 16 0.89 12.04 0.41
CA LYS A 16 2.29 12.46 0.44
C LYS A 16 3.22 11.37 0.97
N GLN A 17 2.84 10.69 2.05
CA GLN A 17 3.61 9.57 2.60
C GLN A 17 3.68 8.40 1.61
N TYR A 18 2.55 8.04 1.01
CA TYR A 18 2.48 7.01 -0.02
C TYR A 18 3.37 7.34 -1.21
N ALA A 19 3.31 8.57 -1.74
CA ALA A 19 4.13 8.99 -2.87
C ALA A 19 5.63 8.91 -2.54
N ALA A 20 6.03 9.32 -1.33
CA ALA A 20 7.43 9.22 -0.89
C ALA A 20 7.89 7.75 -0.77
N ILE A 21 7.05 6.88 -0.21
CA ILE A 21 7.34 5.45 -0.11
C ILE A 21 7.40 4.81 -1.50
N LEU A 22 6.45 5.13 -2.38
CA LEU A 22 6.40 4.60 -3.73
C LEU A 22 7.67 4.99 -4.50
N PHE A 23 8.06 6.26 -4.47
CA PHE A 23 9.31 6.72 -5.07
C PHE A 23 10.52 5.93 -4.58
N PHE A 24 10.66 5.78 -3.25
CA PHE A 24 11.74 5.01 -2.66
C PHE A 24 11.71 3.54 -3.10
N VAL A 25 10.53 2.91 -3.11
CA VAL A 25 10.37 1.52 -3.51
C VAL A 25 10.71 1.33 -4.99
N SER A 26 10.24 2.20 -5.88
CA SER A 26 10.52 2.13 -7.32
C SER A 26 12.02 2.25 -7.60
N GLU A 27 12.76 3.09 -6.85
CA GLU A 27 14.22 3.16 -6.96
C GLU A 27 14.93 1.88 -6.50
N GLN A 28 14.41 1.21 -5.45
CA GLN A 28 15.02 0.01 -4.89
C GLN A 28 14.55 -1.28 -5.57
N LEU A 29 13.43 -1.25 -6.28
CA LEU A 29 12.79 -2.43 -6.86
C LEU A 29 13.73 -3.20 -7.80
N PRO A 30 14.49 -2.56 -8.72
CA PRO A 30 15.40 -3.29 -9.62
C PRO A 30 16.46 -4.11 -8.87
N CYS A 31 16.91 -3.64 -7.70
CA CYS A 31 17.90 -4.32 -6.88
C CYS A 31 17.36 -5.61 -6.25
N ILE A 32 16.05 -5.69 -6.00
CA ILE A 32 15.40 -6.84 -5.37
C ILE A 32 14.57 -7.67 -6.35
N GLN A 33 14.36 -7.18 -7.58
CA GLN A 33 13.45 -7.77 -8.56
C GLN A 33 13.79 -9.22 -8.87
N MET A 34 15.08 -9.57 -8.92
CA MET A 34 15.53 -10.94 -9.16
C MET A 34 15.11 -11.94 -8.07
N TYR A 35 14.78 -11.44 -6.86
CA TYR A 35 14.35 -12.24 -5.72
C TYR A 35 12.83 -12.26 -5.53
N LEU A 36 12.08 -11.44 -6.28
CA LEU A 36 10.63 -11.38 -6.18
C LEU A 36 9.98 -12.56 -6.92
N GLN A 37 9.63 -13.61 -6.17
CA GLN A 37 8.81 -14.71 -6.69
C GLN A 37 7.32 -14.42 -6.45
N ARG A 38 6.68 -13.76 -7.43
CA ARG A 38 5.21 -13.59 -7.41
C ARG A 38 4.52 -14.96 -7.53
N ARG A 39 3.77 -15.34 -6.49
CA ARG A 39 2.91 -16.54 -6.52
C ARG A 39 1.64 -16.37 -7.36
N ASN A 40 1.18 -15.14 -7.57
CA ASN A 40 -0.04 -14.81 -8.32
C ASN A 40 0.26 -13.95 -9.56
N CYS A 41 1.22 -14.37 -10.38
CA CYS A 41 1.61 -13.68 -11.61
C CYS A 41 0.52 -13.63 -12.70
N HIS A 42 -0.56 -14.39 -12.55
CA HIS A 42 -1.68 -14.43 -13.51
C HIS A 42 -2.72 -13.32 -13.24
N LEU A 43 -2.69 -12.71 -12.06
CA LEU A 43 -3.63 -11.69 -11.61
C LEU A 43 -2.98 -10.30 -11.66
N LEU A 44 -2.24 -9.98 -12.74
CA LEU A 44 -1.50 -8.73 -13.03
C LEU A 44 -2.37 -7.45 -12.93
N LYS A 45 -2.92 -7.17 -11.75
CA LYS A 45 -3.78 -6.03 -11.50
C LYS A 45 -3.01 -4.85 -10.93
N GLN A 46 -1.81 -5.09 -10.38
CA GLN A 46 -1.00 -4.08 -9.72
C GLN A 46 0.51 -4.35 -9.89
N GLU A 47 1.28 -3.27 -10.05
CA GLU A 47 2.75 -3.31 -10.15
C GLU A 47 3.40 -3.65 -8.81
N ASP A 48 4.61 -4.22 -8.83
CA ASP A 48 5.29 -4.70 -7.61
C ASP A 48 5.59 -3.56 -6.64
N GLU A 49 6.07 -2.44 -7.16
CA GLU A 49 6.29 -1.23 -6.39
C GLU A 49 5.03 -0.76 -5.66
N VAL A 50 3.87 -0.80 -6.32
CA VAL A 50 2.59 -0.40 -5.72
C VAL A 50 2.22 -1.33 -4.58
N ILE A 51 2.32 -2.64 -4.77
CA ILE A 51 2.00 -3.63 -3.73
C ILE A 51 2.92 -3.45 -2.52
N ILE A 52 4.23 -3.33 -2.75
CA ILE A 52 5.23 -3.18 -1.69
C ILE A 52 5.03 -1.86 -0.94
N ALA A 53 4.84 -0.74 -1.66
CA ALA A 53 4.66 0.58 -1.06
C ALA A 53 3.42 0.64 -0.16
N ILE A 54 2.32 0.07 -0.65
CA ILE A 54 1.07 -0.06 0.11
C ILE A 54 1.28 -0.90 1.38
N HIS A 55 2.02 -2.01 1.28
CA HIS A 55 2.27 -2.90 2.42
C HIS A 55 3.16 -2.24 3.49
N ILE A 56 4.19 -1.48 3.07
CA ILE A 56 5.04 -0.68 3.97
C ILE A 56 4.21 0.39 4.67
N LEU A 57 3.37 1.13 3.92
CA LEU A 57 2.49 2.14 4.48
C LEU A 57 1.56 1.55 5.54
N GLY A 58 0.95 0.39 5.26
CA GLY A 58 0.12 -0.32 6.23
C GLY A 58 0.86 -0.62 7.54
N LYS A 59 2.10 -1.11 7.45
CA LYS A 59 2.94 -1.35 8.64
C LYS A 59 3.28 -0.08 9.40
N LEU A 60 3.63 1.01 8.71
CA LEU A 60 3.96 2.30 9.32
C LEU A 60 2.75 2.94 10.03
N LEU A 61 1.54 2.69 9.54
CA LEU A 61 0.30 3.12 10.17
C LEU A 61 -0.15 2.20 11.33
N GLY A 62 0.63 1.17 11.67
CA GLY A 62 0.37 0.27 12.78
C GLY A 62 -0.64 -0.83 12.48
N PHE A 63 -0.99 -1.06 11.21
CA PHE A 63 -1.89 -2.16 10.85
C PHE A 63 -1.17 -3.51 10.96
N THR A 64 -1.78 -4.43 11.70
CA THR A 64 -1.32 -5.82 11.86
C THR A 64 -2.08 -6.80 10.97
N SER A 65 -3.23 -6.39 10.43
CA SER A 65 -4.10 -7.20 9.58
C SER A 65 -4.08 -6.71 8.14
N GLU A 66 -3.78 -7.63 7.22
CA GLU A 66 -3.78 -7.34 5.77
C GLU A 66 -5.14 -6.82 5.31
N ARG A 67 -6.19 -7.44 5.83
CA ARG A 67 -7.58 -7.07 5.53
C ARG A 67 -7.93 -5.67 6.03
N ALA A 68 -7.40 -5.27 7.18
CA ALA A 68 -7.68 -3.97 7.78
C ALA A 68 -7.02 -2.83 6.98
N TRP A 69 -5.73 -2.96 6.65
CA TRP A 69 -5.06 -1.91 5.88
C TRP A 69 -5.57 -1.86 4.44
N HIS A 70 -5.93 -3.00 3.83
CA HIS A 70 -6.46 -3.01 2.46
C HIS A 70 -7.76 -2.19 2.35
N ARG A 71 -8.68 -2.34 3.32
CA ARG A 71 -9.89 -1.50 3.41
C ARG A 71 -9.56 -0.02 3.60
N PHE A 72 -8.54 0.28 4.40
CA PHE A 72 -8.07 1.64 4.62
C PHE A 72 -7.52 2.29 3.37
N VAL A 73 -6.65 1.60 2.64
CA VAL A 73 -6.03 2.10 1.42
C VAL A 73 -7.09 2.32 0.33
N ILE A 74 -8.03 1.40 0.13
CA ILE A 74 -9.14 1.60 -0.83
C ILE A 74 -9.97 2.84 -0.47
N GLY A 75 -10.25 3.07 0.82
CA GLY A 75 -11.07 4.21 1.25
C GLY A 75 -10.38 5.57 1.19
N ASN A 76 -9.04 5.63 1.17
CA ASN A 76 -8.28 6.89 1.34
C ASN A 76 -7.32 7.21 0.19
N LEU A 77 -6.75 6.20 -0.47
CA LEU A 77 -5.75 6.40 -1.53
C LEU A 77 -6.34 6.33 -2.93
N PHE A 78 -7.35 5.49 -3.12
CA PHE A 78 -7.99 5.28 -4.41
C PHE A 78 -9.41 5.84 -4.36
N THR A 79 -9.57 7.13 -4.65
CA THR A 79 -10.90 7.70 -4.90
C THR A 79 -11.49 7.01 -6.13
N LYS A 80 -12.73 6.51 -6.02
CA LYS A 80 -13.52 6.18 -7.20
C LYS A 80 -13.78 7.49 -7.93
N GLU A 81 -13.11 7.71 -9.06
CA GLU A 81 -13.70 8.53 -10.12
C GLU A 81 -15.00 7.87 -10.62
#